data_AF-A0A7W2R585-F1
#
_entry.id   AF-A0A7W2R585-F1
#
_cell.length_a   1.000
_cell.length_b   1.000
_cell.length_c   1.000
_cell.angle_alpha   90.00
_cell.angle_beta   90.00
_cell.angle_gamma   90.00
#
_symmetry.space_group_name_H-M   'P 1'
#
loop_
_entity.id
_entity.type
_entity.pdbx_description
1 polymer ?
#
loop_
_entity_poly.entity_id
_entity_poly.type
_entity_poly.pdbx_seq_one_letter_code
_entity_poly.pdbx_strand_id
1 'polypeptide(L)'
;MNKTFTILWIDDEHDHEALEPFIIQAESKGIFLEGYNNFKKGFEVLENDLLRFDGVLLDALFFFDENSETPNTKGLGAALGKLNELKNKKLLPYFILSGQSSFTDKQNDILEANDLKCYNKKKISDVKKLLDNIISESEGLDVNQLKHRYPKQFEMCSDNYLGKKHFDRLHHLVLGLENPAQIIIAQDSLNGIRKIIEAVFIKLNEIGCIPDEIIHDQGWINGSGKFLSGRHRDYLHKHEVIHPVVAFNIFKILNVTQDGSHNEGKSLGVDAYMASNKNTFLYQSVVLLLLDTLDYMKTFIDNNADKALNQLKWEAKPSTNSLSNEWIRGEISRIADNNYGTFQPEDGGNTISILPEIIAQYSLTADQIIEVTTKPSRCGTKTFIDEIRLSR
;
A
#
# COMPACT_ATOMS: atom_id res chain seq x y z
N MET A 1 19.87 -15.29 5.01
CA MET A 1 19.58 -14.27 6.05
C MET A 1 19.14 -14.99 7.30
N ASN A 2 19.69 -14.65 8.47
CA ASN A 2 19.12 -15.12 9.73
C ASN A 2 17.77 -14.43 9.93
N LYS A 3 16.76 -15.17 10.36
CA LYS A 3 15.46 -14.60 10.73
C LYS A 3 15.64 -13.71 11.93
N THR A 4 14.88 -12.63 11.97
CA THR A 4 14.92 -11.65 13.04
C THR A 4 13.56 -11.57 13.72
N PHE A 5 13.57 -11.41 15.05
CA PHE A 5 12.36 -11.35 15.88
C PHE A 5 12.39 -10.06 16.68
N THR A 6 11.35 -9.24 16.56
CA THR A 6 11.21 -8.04 17.37
C THR A 6 10.34 -8.33 18.58
N ILE A 7 10.89 -8.26 19.78
CA ILE A 7 10.20 -8.60 21.02
C ILE A 7 9.97 -7.34 21.84
N LEU A 8 8.72 -7.07 22.21
CA LEU A 8 8.41 -6.02 23.17
C LEU A 8 8.97 -6.44 24.52
N TRP A 9 9.83 -5.63 25.14
CA TRP A 9 10.43 -5.95 26.42
C TRP A 9 10.02 -4.93 27.48
N ILE A 10 9.32 -5.38 28.51
CA ILE A 10 8.88 -4.53 29.62
C ILE A 10 9.72 -4.85 30.86
N ASP A 11 10.60 -3.92 31.22
CA ASP A 11 11.54 -4.06 32.33
C ASP A 11 11.95 -2.64 32.75
N ASP A 12 11.75 -2.30 34.02
CA ASP A 12 12.06 -0.97 34.54
C ASP A 12 13.55 -0.63 34.46
N GLU A 13 14.40 -1.65 34.39
CA GLU A 13 15.85 -1.52 34.24
C GLU A 13 16.34 -1.85 32.81
N HIS A 14 15.46 -1.91 31.80
CA HIS A 14 15.81 -2.35 30.43
C HIS A 14 17.00 -1.61 29.79
N ASP A 15 17.24 -0.36 30.19
CA ASP A 15 18.31 0.53 29.72
C ASP A 15 19.55 0.52 30.62
N HIS A 16 19.56 -0.28 31.69
CA HIS A 16 20.68 -0.38 32.62
C HIS A 16 21.84 -1.19 32.01
N GLU A 17 23.07 -0.68 32.11
CA GLU A 17 24.30 -1.28 31.52
C GLU A 17 24.51 -2.76 31.92
N ALA A 18 24.04 -3.14 33.10
CA ALA A 18 24.10 -4.52 33.59
C ALA A 18 23.33 -5.54 32.71
N LEU A 19 22.35 -5.09 31.92
CA LEU A 19 21.58 -5.94 31.01
C LEU A 19 22.15 -5.98 29.59
N GLU A 20 23.17 -5.19 29.28
CA GLU A 20 23.80 -5.17 27.96
C GLU A 20 24.33 -6.55 27.52
N PRO A 21 24.96 -7.38 28.39
CA PRO A 21 25.34 -8.74 28.00
C PRO A 21 24.14 -9.62 27.56
N PHE A 22 22.96 -9.42 28.16
CA PHE A 22 21.74 -10.13 27.77
C PHE A 22 21.22 -9.65 26.41
N ILE A 23 21.23 -8.34 26.17
CA ILE A 23 20.85 -7.73 24.89
C ILE A 23 21.76 -8.27 23.77
N ILE A 24 23.09 -8.22 23.95
CA ILE A 24 24.06 -8.74 22.98
C ILE A 24 23.82 -10.23 22.70
N GLN A 25 23.50 -11.02 23.74
CA GLN A 25 23.19 -12.44 23.56
C GLN A 25 21.90 -12.65 22.75
N ALA A 26 20.86 -11.85 22.99
CA ALA A 26 19.61 -11.89 22.23
C ALA A 26 19.85 -11.51 20.76
N GLU A 27 20.57 -10.42 20.50
CA GLU A 27 20.89 -9.93 19.15
C GLU A 27 21.73 -10.95 18.36
N SER A 28 22.67 -11.63 19.01
CA SER A 28 23.47 -12.71 18.38
C SER A 28 22.61 -13.87 17.85
N LYS A 29 21.39 -14.00 18.36
CA LYS A 29 20.37 -14.97 17.94
C LYS A 29 19.29 -14.37 17.03
N GLY A 30 19.43 -13.11 16.63
CA GLY A 30 18.45 -12.39 15.81
C GLY A 30 17.23 -11.89 16.59
N ILE A 31 17.30 -11.83 17.92
CA ILE A 31 16.23 -11.28 18.76
C ILE A 31 16.56 -9.83 19.08
N PHE A 32 15.69 -8.91 18.65
CA PHE A 32 15.78 -7.49 18.96
C PHE A 32 14.78 -7.15 20.07
N LEU A 33 15.29 -6.70 21.21
CA LEU A 33 14.46 -6.32 22.35
C LEU A 33 14.15 -4.82 22.28
N GLU A 34 12.88 -4.48 22.26
CA GLU A 34 12.44 -3.09 22.32
C GLU A 34 11.90 -2.79 23.72
N GLY A 35 12.75 -2.15 24.52
CA GLY A 35 12.57 -1.93 25.94
C GLY A 35 11.62 -0.78 26.29
N TYR A 36 10.82 -1.00 27.34
CA TYR A 36 10.00 0.02 27.99
C TYR A 36 10.01 -0.18 29.50
N ASN A 37 10.06 0.92 30.24
CA ASN A 37 10.16 0.88 31.70
C ASN A 37 8.83 0.66 32.44
N ASN A 38 7.69 0.73 31.75
CA ASN A 38 6.39 0.56 32.40
C ASN A 38 5.32 -0.04 31.48
N PHE A 39 4.29 -0.61 32.11
CA PHE A 39 3.14 -1.23 31.45
C PHE A 39 2.46 -0.29 30.45
N LYS A 40 2.03 0.90 30.88
CA LYS A 40 1.21 1.80 30.03
C LYS A 40 1.92 2.17 28.73
N LYS A 41 3.18 2.61 28.79
CA LYS A 41 3.95 3.00 27.59
C LYS A 41 4.18 1.81 26.65
N GLY A 42 4.62 0.68 27.20
CA GLY A 42 4.90 -0.50 26.38
C GLY A 42 3.65 -1.07 25.70
N PHE A 43 2.52 -1.13 26.42
CA PHE A 43 1.28 -1.64 25.85
C PHE A 43 0.57 -0.64 24.94
N GLU A 44 0.71 0.67 25.16
CA GLU A 44 0.27 1.67 24.18
C GLU A 44 0.96 1.45 22.83
N VAL A 45 2.28 1.24 22.83
CA VAL A 45 3.02 0.95 21.60
C VAL A 45 2.62 -0.40 21.00
N LEU A 46 2.44 -1.43 21.83
CA LEU A 46 1.96 -2.74 21.38
C LEU A 46 0.60 -2.65 20.69
N GLU A 47 -0.33 -1.87 21.26
CA GLU A 47 -1.68 -1.72 20.71
C GLU A 47 -1.69 -0.91 19.41
N ASN A 48 -0.83 0.10 19.31
CA ASN A 48 -0.68 0.94 18.13
C ASN A 48 -0.01 0.20 16.96
N ASP A 49 0.84 -0.81 17.23
CA ASP A 49 1.56 -1.56 16.19
C ASP A 49 1.76 -3.04 16.56
N LEU A 50 0.66 -3.75 16.75
CA LEU A 50 0.63 -5.16 17.18
C LEU A 50 1.38 -6.09 16.21
N LEU A 51 1.41 -5.74 14.94
CA LEU A 51 1.95 -6.58 13.86
C LEU A 51 3.47 -6.53 13.79
N ARG A 52 4.07 -5.44 14.29
CA ARG A 52 5.52 -5.27 14.39
C ARG A 52 6.16 -6.31 15.30
N PHE A 53 5.56 -6.58 16.45
CA PHE A 53 6.13 -7.44 17.49
C PHE A 53 5.86 -8.92 17.25
N ASP A 54 6.86 -9.78 17.41
CA ASP A 54 6.77 -11.22 17.24
C ASP A 54 6.55 -11.98 18.56
N GLY A 55 6.64 -11.26 19.69
CA GLY A 55 6.40 -11.76 21.04
C GLY A 55 6.60 -10.67 22.09
N VAL A 56 6.40 -11.02 23.36
CA VAL A 56 6.54 -10.11 24.51
C VAL A 56 7.41 -10.74 25.61
N LEU A 57 8.32 -9.97 26.17
CA LEU A 57 9.14 -10.32 27.33
C LEU A 57 8.81 -9.39 28.48
N LEU A 58 8.43 -9.94 29.63
CA LEU A 58 8.05 -9.18 30.81
C LEU A 58 9.02 -9.47 31.95
N ASP A 59 9.49 -8.44 32.64
CA ASP A 59 9.97 -8.64 34.01
C ASP A 59 8.78 -9.03 34.92
N ALA A 60 9.07 -9.71 36.03
CA ALA A 60 8.01 -10.06 36.97
C ALA A 60 7.52 -8.87 37.81
N LEU A 61 8.37 -7.86 38.00
CA LEU A 61 8.10 -6.64 38.75
C LEU A 61 8.58 -5.43 37.95
N PHE A 62 7.63 -4.63 37.47
CA PHE A 62 7.91 -3.41 36.73
C PHE A 62 6.89 -2.35 37.09
N PHE A 63 7.14 -1.10 36.68
CA PHE A 63 6.21 -0.01 36.95
C PHE A 63 4.91 -0.17 36.15
N PHE A 64 3.78 0.18 36.78
CA PHE A 64 2.49 0.21 36.07
C PHE A 64 2.41 1.43 35.15
N ASP A 65 2.89 2.58 35.63
CA ASP A 65 2.98 3.83 34.88
C ASP A 65 4.06 4.75 35.46
N GLU A 66 4.20 5.94 34.89
CA GLU A 66 5.22 6.94 35.26
C GLU A 66 5.07 7.48 36.69
N ASN A 67 3.88 7.35 37.28
CA ASN A 67 3.59 7.82 38.64
C ASN A 67 3.75 6.71 39.69
N SER A 68 4.15 5.51 39.25
CA SER A 68 4.35 4.38 40.15
C SER A 68 5.63 4.56 40.95
N GLU A 69 5.53 4.62 42.27
CA GLU A 69 6.70 4.83 43.15
C GLU A 69 7.59 3.59 43.26
N THR A 70 7.03 2.38 43.13
CA THR A 70 7.77 1.11 43.23
C THR A 70 7.31 0.08 42.21
N PRO A 71 8.24 -0.74 41.63
CA PRO A 71 7.89 -1.89 40.80
C PRO A 71 7.05 -2.89 41.58
N ASN A 72 6.01 -3.42 40.96
CA ASN A 72 5.08 -4.32 41.65
C ASN A 72 4.39 -5.30 40.68
N THR A 73 3.64 -6.24 41.24
CA THR A 73 2.96 -7.31 40.48
C THR A 73 1.71 -6.85 39.74
N LYS A 74 1.20 -5.64 40.00
CA LYS A 74 0.04 -5.09 39.29
C LYS A 74 0.34 -4.91 37.81
N GLY A 75 1.56 -4.52 37.47
CA GLY A 75 2.03 -4.43 36.08
C GLY A 75 1.92 -5.77 35.37
N LEU A 76 2.43 -6.84 35.99
CA LEU A 76 2.37 -8.20 35.44
C LEU A 76 0.92 -8.68 35.26
N GLY A 77 0.07 -8.53 36.28
CA GLY A 77 -1.34 -8.92 36.17
C GLY A 77 -2.09 -8.18 35.06
N ALA A 78 -1.84 -6.87 34.91
CA ALA A 78 -2.42 -6.07 33.83
C ALA A 78 -1.91 -6.50 32.45
N ALA A 79 -0.60 -6.78 32.33
CA ALA A 79 0.01 -7.28 31.10
C ALA A 79 -0.61 -8.60 30.65
N LEU A 80 -0.79 -9.56 31.57
CA LEU A 80 -1.42 -10.86 31.26
C LEU A 80 -2.88 -10.69 30.81
N GLY A 81 -3.65 -9.86 31.51
CA GLY A 81 -5.03 -9.55 31.12
C GLY A 81 -5.10 -8.94 29.72
N LYS A 82 -4.22 -7.97 29.44
CA LYS A 82 -4.18 -7.29 28.15
C LYS A 82 -3.72 -8.18 27.01
N LEU A 83 -2.71 -9.01 27.23
CA LEU A 83 -2.28 -10.02 26.26
C LEU A 83 -3.42 -10.98 25.92
N ASN A 84 -4.21 -11.37 26.92
CA ASN A 84 -5.39 -12.21 26.70
C ASN A 84 -6.47 -11.52 25.86
N GLU A 85 -6.73 -10.23 26.06
CA GLU A 85 -7.64 -9.44 25.21
C GLU A 85 -7.15 -9.38 23.74
N LEU A 86 -5.83 -9.23 23.56
CA LEU A 86 -5.21 -9.09 22.25
C LEU A 86 -5.15 -10.39 21.44
N LYS A 87 -5.29 -11.57 22.07
CA LYS A 87 -5.26 -12.88 21.39
C LYS A 87 -6.24 -12.97 20.22
N ASN A 88 -7.38 -12.28 20.30
CA ASN A 88 -8.38 -12.25 19.23
C ASN A 88 -7.94 -11.46 17.99
N LYS A 89 -6.96 -10.55 18.14
CA LYS A 89 -6.37 -9.77 17.05
C LYS A 89 -5.09 -10.43 16.53
N LYS A 90 -4.20 -10.81 17.44
CA LYS A 90 -2.95 -11.52 17.16
C LYS A 90 -2.54 -12.32 18.38
N LEU A 91 -2.25 -13.60 18.18
CA LEU A 91 -1.59 -14.40 19.20
C LEU A 91 -0.14 -13.94 19.32
N LEU A 92 0.27 -13.54 20.52
CA LEU A 92 1.65 -13.18 20.83
C LEU A 92 2.18 -14.18 21.88
N PRO A 93 3.27 -14.91 21.60
CA PRO A 93 3.96 -15.64 22.65
C PRO A 93 4.52 -14.63 23.64
N TYR A 94 4.44 -14.95 24.92
CA TYR A 94 4.95 -14.08 25.97
C TYR A 94 5.71 -14.86 27.03
N PHE A 95 6.73 -14.21 27.58
CA PHE A 95 7.69 -14.83 28.48
C PHE A 95 7.90 -13.94 29.70
N ILE A 96 8.13 -14.56 30.85
CA ILE A 96 8.43 -13.84 32.10
C ILE A 96 9.86 -14.14 32.50
N LEU A 97 10.67 -13.12 32.71
CA LEU A 97 12.08 -13.23 33.08
C LEU A 97 12.32 -12.43 34.36
N SER A 98 12.82 -13.04 35.44
CA SER A 98 13.07 -12.32 36.69
C SER A 98 14.34 -12.79 37.39
N GLY A 99 14.96 -11.91 38.19
CA GLY A 99 16.04 -12.25 39.10
C GLY A 99 15.60 -12.45 40.55
N GLN A 100 14.31 -12.26 40.86
CA GLN A 100 13.78 -12.35 42.22
C GLN A 100 13.42 -13.79 42.59
N SER A 101 13.87 -14.23 43.76
CA SER A 101 13.64 -15.58 44.28
C SER A 101 12.15 -15.87 44.51
N SER A 102 11.33 -14.84 44.74
CA SER A 102 9.87 -14.94 44.88
C SER A 102 9.16 -15.39 43.60
N PHE A 103 9.81 -15.33 42.44
CA PHE A 103 9.29 -15.79 41.16
C PHE A 103 10.04 -16.99 40.57
N THR A 104 11.29 -17.19 40.99
CA THR A 104 12.20 -18.17 40.36
C THR A 104 12.51 -19.38 41.22
N ASP A 105 12.56 -19.22 42.55
CA ASP A 105 12.95 -20.27 43.49
C ASP A 105 11.78 -20.78 44.35
N LYS A 106 10.70 -19.99 44.43
CA LYS A 106 9.49 -20.29 45.22
C LYS A 106 8.26 -20.35 44.33
N GLN A 107 7.25 -21.10 44.78
CA GLN A 107 5.93 -21.11 44.18
C GLN A 107 5.30 -19.71 44.30
N ASN A 108 4.80 -19.18 43.18
CA ASN A 108 4.24 -17.84 43.08
C ASN A 108 2.80 -17.94 42.61
N ASP A 109 1.86 -17.40 43.39
CA ASP A 109 0.42 -17.53 43.15
C ASP A 109 0.00 -17.02 41.76
N ILE A 110 0.62 -15.96 41.25
CA ILE A 110 0.29 -15.41 39.93
C ILE A 110 0.74 -16.35 38.82
N LEU A 111 1.94 -16.92 38.95
CA LEU A 111 2.47 -17.86 37.96
C LEU A 111 1.65 -19.16 37.96
N GLU A 112 1.33 -19.69 39.14
CA GLU A 112 0.54 -20.92 39.28
C GLU A 112 -0.89 -20.74 38.77
N ALA A 113 -1.56 -19.64 39.13
CA ALA A 113 -2.93 -19.37 38.69
C ALA A 113 -3.08 -19.23 37.17
N ASN A 114 -1.99 -18.94 36.45
CA ASN A 114 -1.99 -18.75 35.00
C ASN A 114 -1.19 -19.84 34.24
N ASP A 115 -0.72 -20.89 34.94
CA ASP A 115 0.14 -21.95 34.40
C ASP A 115 1.37 -21.39 33.65
N LEU A 116 2.01 -20.39 34.25
CA LEU A 116 3.13 -19.65 33.65
C LEU A 116 4.46 -20.08 34.20
N LYS A 117 5.45 -20.12 33.31
CA LYS A 117 6.84 -20.30 33.66
C LYS A 117 7.57 -18.95 33.74
N CYS A 118 8.33 -18.75 34.81
CA CYS A 118 9.31 -17.67 34.93
C CYS A 118 10.72 -18.19 34.69
N TYR A 119 11.50 -17.50 33.86
CA TYR A 119 12.92 -17.78 33.62
C TYR A 119 13.77 -16.99 34.61
N ASN A 120 14.85 -17.60 35.11
CA ASN A 120 15.73 -16.94 36.08
C ASN A 120 16.87 -16.17 35.39
N LYS A 121 16.85 -14.83 35.52
CA LYS A 121 17.90 -13.91 35.00
C LYS A 121 19.31 -14.29 35.46
N LYS A 122 19.44 -14.83 36.67
CA LYS A 122 20.73 -15.16 37.30
C LYS A 122 21.29 -16.51 36.83
N LYS A 123 20.50 -17.30 36.09
CA LYS A 123 20.87 -18.65 35.66
C LYS A 123 21.06 -18.68 34.14
N ILE A 124 22.31 -18.75 33.71
CA ILE A 124 22.71 -18.73 32.29
C ILE A 124 21.96 -19.79 31.46
N SER A 125 21.74 -20.99 31.99
CA SER A 125 21.01 -22.04 31.28
C SER A 125 19.54 -21.68 31.02
N ASP A 126 18.90 -20.95 31.94
CA ASP A 126 17.52 -20.52 31.80
C ASP A 126 17.41 -19.36 30.81
N VAL A 127 18.35 -18.41 30.84
CA VAL A 127 18.43 -17.34 29.84
C VAL A 127 18.61 -17.92 28.44
N LYS A 128 19.52 -18.89 28.27
CA LYS A 128 19.68 -19.58 26.98
C LYS A 128 18.38 -20.25 26.52
N LYS A 129 17.70 -20.95 27.43
CA LYS A 129 16.42 -21.61 27.16
C LYS A 129 15.30 -20.61 26.83
N LEU A 130 15.28 -19.45 27.48
CA LEU A 130 14.35 -18.37 27.17
C LEU A 130 14.52 -17.91 25.73
N LEU A 131 15.75 -17.58 25.32
CA LEU A 131 16.03 -17.10 23.97
C LEU A 131 15.70 -18.17 22.91
N ASP A 132 15.98 -19.44 23.19
CA ASP A 132 15.60 -20.55 22.31
C ASP A 132 14.06 -20.69 22.21
N ASN A 133 13.35 -20.55 23.33
CA ASN A 133 11.89 -20.64 23.36
C ASN A 133 11.22 -19.46 22.65
N ILE A 134 11.73 -18.23 22.83
CA ILE A 134 11.29 -17.03 22.08
C ILE A 134 11.29 -17.33 20.59
N ILE A 135 12.40 -17.84 20.05
CA ILE A 135 12.50 -18.18 18.63
C ILE A 135 11.48 -19.24 18.26
N SER A 136 11.46 -20.38 18.98
CA SER A 136 10.60 -21.50 18.59
C SER A 136 9.10 -21.16 18.62
N GLU A 137 8.64 -20.39 19.60
CA GLU A 137 7.22 -20.06 19.75
C GLU A 137 6.84 -18.93 18.79
N SER A 138 7.71 -17.92 18.60
CA SER A 138 7.48 -16.88 17.61
C SER A 138 7.52 -17.43 16.18
N GLU A 139 8.39 -18.40 15.86
CA GLU A 139 8.39 -19.09 14.57
C GLU A 139 7.17 -19.98 14.35
N GLY A 140 6.57 -20.50 15.42
CA GLY A 140 5.37 -21.33 15.34
C GLY A 140 4.13 -20.59 14.80
N LEU A 141 4.17 -19.25 14.75
CA LEU A 141 3.06 -18.44 14.28
C LEU A 141 3.10 -18.23 12.75
N ASP A 142 2.02 -18.60 12.06
CA ASP A 142 1.89 -18.44 10.59
C ASP A 142 2.23 -17.02 10.12
N VAL A 143 1.71 -16.00 10.80
CA VAL A 143 1.97 -14.58 10.46
C VAL A 143 3.48 -14.25 10.46
N ASN A 144 4.24 -14.80 11.40
CA ASN A 144 5.68 -14.56 11.50
C ASN A 144 6.44 -15.34 10.44
N GLN A 145 6.04 -16.58 10.15
CA GLN A 145 6.61 -17.37 9.06
C GLN A 145 6.44 -16.66 7.71
N LEU A 146 5.25 -16.09 7.46
CA LEU A 146 4.98 -15.32 6.25
C LEU A 146 5.80 -14.03 6.19
N LYS A 147 5.92 -13.29 7.31
CA LYS A 147 6.81 -12.10 7.40
C LYS A 147 8.26 -12.45 7.03
N HIS A 148 8.79 -13.56 7.53
CA HIS A 148 10.16 -13.98 7.22
C HIS A 148 10.35 -14.47 5.79
N ARG A 149 9.31 -15.07 5.20
CA ARG A 149 9.36 -15.55 3.81
C ARG A 149 9.22 -14.43 2.78
N TYR A 150 8.44 -13.39 3.12
CA TYR A 150 8.16 -12.25 2.25
C TYR A 150 8.54 -10.91 2.91
N PRO A 151 9.80 -10.74 3.37
CA PRO A 151 10.17 -9.65 4.28
C PRO A 151 9.99 -8.27 3.65
N LYS A 152 10.44 -8.09 2.40
CA LYS A 152 10.31 -6.81 1.68
C LYS A 152 8.85 -6.44 1.43
N GLN A 153 8.02 -7.43 1.09
CA GLN A 153 6.61 -7.22 0.79
C GLN A 153 5.84 -6.80 2.04
N PHE A 154 6.13 -7.41 3.20
CA PHE A 154 5.54 -6.98 4.47
C PHE A 154 6.11 -5.65 4.98
N GLU A 155 7.39 -5.35 4.73
CA GLU A 155 7.99 -4.06 5.07
C GLU A 155 7.32 -2.89 4.31
N MET A 156 6.90 -3.13 3.06
CA MET A 156 6.09 -2.19 2.27
C MET A 156 4.76 -1.81 2.95
N CYS A 157 4.27 -2.58 3.91
CA CYS A 157 3.10 -2.22 4.69
C CYS A 157 3.41 -1.32 5.91
N SER A 158 4.62 -0.80 6.08
CA SER A 158 4.89 0.22 7.11
C SER A 158 4.47 1.62 6.68
N ASP A 159 4.36 2.56 7.64
CA ASP A 159 3.94 3.94 7.40
C ASP A 159 4.93 4.76 6.56
N ASN A 160 6.17 4.28 6.42
CA ASN A 160 7.15 4.87 5.51
C ASN A 160 6.83 4.58 4.03
N TYR A 161 6.03 3.54 3.74
CA TYR A 161 5.66 3.12 2.38
C TYR A 161 4.15 3.22 2.16
N LEU A 162 3.42 2.10 2.26
CA LEU A 162 1.99 2.03 1.92
C LEU A 162 1.06 2.24 3.14
N GLY A 163 1.59 2.09 4.35
CA GLY A 163 0.86 2.23 5.61
C GLY A 163 0.36 0.92 6.21
N LYS A 164 0.38 0.85 7.55
CA LYS A 164 0.07 -0.36 8.35
C LYS A 164 -1.30 -0.97 8.07
N LYS A 165 -2.26 -0.15 7.67
CA LYS A 165 -3.62 -0.56 7.27
C LYS A 165 -3.66 -1.59 6.12
N HIS A 166 -2.57 -1.76 5.37
CA HIS A 166 -2.47 -2.73 4.28
C HIS A 166 -1.88 -4.08 4.71
N PHE A 167 -1.34 -4.19 5.93
CA PHE A 167 -0.72 -5.43 6.40
C PHE A 167 -1.69 -6.60 6.37
N ASP A 168 -2.88 -6.45 6.98
CA ASP A 168 -3.87 -7.54 7.00
C ASP A 168 -4.28 -7.94 5.59
N ARG A 169 -4.41 -6.98 4.67
CA ARG A 169 -4.73 -7.27 3.27
C ARG A 169 -3.67 -8.15 2.65
N LEU A 170 -2.40 -7.78 2.78
CA LEU A 170 -1.29 -8.55 2.23
C LEU A 170 -1.16 -9.92 2.91
N HIS A 171 -1.31 -9.96 4.24
CA HIS A 171 -1.28 -11.19 5.03
C HIS A 171 -2.31 -12.21 4.54
N HIS A 172 -3.58 -11.81 4.40
CA HIS A 172 -4.63 -12.70 3.89
C HIS A 172 -4.35 -13.18 2.47
N LEU A 173 -3.79 -12.32 1.60
CA LEU A 173 -3.44 -12.69 0.23
C LEU A 173 -2.32 -13.74 0.18
N VAL A 174 -1.27 -13.54 0.97
CA VAL A 174 -0.13 -14.47 1.04
C VAL A 174 -0.54 -15.77 1.72
N LEU A 175 -1.38 -15.70 2.76
CA LEU A 175 -1.90 -16.89 3.43
C LEU A 175 -2.70 -17.78 2.46
N GLY A 176 -3.55 -17.16 1.62
CA GLY A 176 -4.26 -17.87 0.54
C GLY A 176 -3.31 -18.46 -0.52
N LEU A 177 -2.24 -17.74 -0.87
CA LEU A 177 -1.22 -18.23 -1.79
C LEU A 177 -0.52 -19.49 -1.26
N GLU A 178 -0.17 -19.52 0.03
CA GLU A 178 0.49 -20.66 0.69
C GLU A 178 -0.47 -21.81 1.02
N ASN A 179 -1.76 -21.50 1.22
CA ASN A 179 -2.80 -22.47 1.55
C ASN A 179 -3.97 -22.43 0.56
N PRO A 180 -3.76 -22.78 -0.73
CA PRO A 180 -4.75 -22.56 -1.77
C PRO A 180 -6.04 -23.35 -1.58
N ALA A 181 -5.94 -24.50 -0.90
CA ALA A 181 -7.09 -25.35 -0.57
C ALA A 181 -8.07 -24.71 0.41
N GLN A 182 -7.65 -23.65 1.13
CA GLN A 182 -8.49 -22.93 2.10
C GLN A 182 -9.19 -21.72 1.47
N ILE A 183 -8.94 -21.40 0.21
CA ILE A 183 -9.60 -20.30 -0.49
C ILE A 183 -11.03 -20.71 -0.84
N ILE A 184 -12.01 -20.08 -0.19
CA ILE A 184 -13.45 -20.36 -0.43
C ILE A 184 -13.99 -19.51 -1.58
N ILE A 185 -13.71 -18.19 -1.59
CA ILE A 185 -14.15 -17.25 -2.63
C ILE A 185 -12.96 -16.38 -3.05
N ALA A 186 -12.32 -16.76 -4.15
CA ALA A 186 -11.12 -16.07 -4.64
C ALA A 186 -11.43 -14.65 -5.18
N GLN A 187 -12.67 -14.41 -5.63
CA GLN A 187 -13.12 -13.12 -6.18
C GLN A 187 -13.06 -12.00 -5.13
N ASP A 188 -13.48 -12.28 -3.89
CA ASP A 188 -13.51 -11.31 -2.78
C ASP A 188 -12.12 -10.76 -2.47
N SER A 189 -11.07 -11.53 -2.79
CA SER A 189 -9.69 -11.15 -2.56
C SER A 189 -9.14 -10.16 -3.61
N LEU A 190 -9.76 -10.04 -4.79
CA LEU A 190 -9.30 -9.12 -5.85
C LEU A 190 -9.35 -7.65 -5.42
N ASN A 191 -10.34 -7.27 -4.61
CA ASN A 191 -10.44 -5.94 -4.02
C ASN A 191 -9.27 -5.64 -3.07
N GLY A 192 -8.78 -6.65 -2.35
CA GLY A 192 -7.58 -6.54 -1.50
C GLY A 192 -6.34 -6.18 -2.32
N ILE A 193 -6.12 -6.88 -3.44
CA ILE A 193 -5.02 -6.65 -4.37
C ILE A 193 -5.09 -5.23 -4.95
N ARG A 194 -6.27 -4.83 -5.46
CA ARG A 194 -6.49 -3.50 -6.05
C ARG A 194 -6.13 -2.38 -5.07
N LYS A 195 -6.59 -2.47 -3.82
CA LYS A 195 -6.31 -1.46 -2.78
C LYS A 195 -4.83 -1.34 -2.43
N ILE A 196 -4.05 -2.40 -2.57
CA ILE A 196 -2.59 -2.33 -2.40
C ILE A 196 -1.94 -1.60 -3.59
N ILE A 197 -2.37 -1.90 -4.83
CA ILE A 197 -1.89 -1.17 -6.03
C ILE A 197 -2.27 0.32 -5.99
N GLU A 198 -3.48 0.65 -5.53
CA GLU A 198 -3.90 2.03 -5.30
C GLU A 198 -2.96 2.75 -4.32
N ALA A 199 -2.55 2.10 -3.24
CA ALA A 199 -1.56 2.65 -2.30
C ALA A 199 -0.18 2.83 -2.95
N VAL A 200 0.24 1.90 -3.83
CA VAL A 200 1.49 2.06 -4.62
C VAL A 200 1.41 3.30 -5.50
N PHE A 201 0.29 3.58 -6.15
CA PHE A 201 0.12 4.78 -6.97
C PHE A 201 0.17 6.06 -6.14
N ILE A 202 -0.48 6.09 -4.98
CA ILE A 202 -0.38 7.22 -4.06
C ILE A 202 1.09 7.45 -3.67
N LYS A 203 1.81 6.39 -3.31
CA LYS A 203 3.23 6.50 -2.94
C LYS A 203 4.11 6.99 -4.10
N LEU A 204 3.87 6.50 -5.32
CA LEU A 204 4.57 6.95 -6.52
C LEU A 204 4.27 8.41 -6.86
N ASN A 205 3.07 8.90 -6.59
CA ASN A 205 2.73 10.31 -6.73
C ASN A 205 3.43 11.18 -5.67
N GLU A 206 3.44 10.74 -4.40
CA GLU A 206 4.15 11.44 -3.31
C GLU A 206 5.61 11.72 -3.68
N ILE A 207 6.29 10.74 -4.27
CA ILE A 207 7.70 10.87 -4.71
C ILE A 207 7.85 11.47 -6.12
N GLY A 208 6.79 11.99 -6.75
CA GLY A 208 6.85 12.68 -8.04
C GLY A 208 7.02 11.78 -9.28
N CYS A 209 6.89 10.47 -9.11
CA CYS A 209 6.89 9.54 -10.24
C CYS A 209 5.56 9.55 -11.01
N ILE A 210 4.43 9.90 -10.37
CA ILE A 210 3.14 10.10 -11.04
C ILE A 210 2.70 11.57 -10.89
N PRO A 211 2.26 12.25 -11.96
CA PRO A 211 1.74 13.61 -11.90
C PRO A 211 0.54 13.77 -10.96
N ASP A 212 0.46 14.90 -10.26
CA ASP A 212 -0.62 15.20 -9.31
C ASP A 212 -1.99 15.26 -10.02
N GLU A 213 -2.01 15.77 -11.25
CA GLU A 213 -3.21 15.89 -12.07
C GLU A 213 -3.86 14.53 -12.36
N ILE A 214 -3.05 13.46 -12.47
CA ILE A 214 -3.58 12.11 -12.68
C ILE A 214 -4.29 11.60 -11.43
N ILE A 215 -3.72 11.82 -10.25
CA ILE A 215 -4.29 11.34 -8.97
C ILE A 215 -5.59 12.08 -8.63
N HIS A 216 -5.69 13.35 -8.98
CA HIS A 216 -6.87 14.17 -8.74
C HIS A 216 -7.99 13.97 -9.78
N ASP A 217 -7.75 13.26 -10.89
CA ASP A 217 -8.72 13.05 -11.94
C ASP A 217 -9.70 11.88 -11.64
N GLN A 218 -10.87 11.95 -12.28
CA GLN A 218 -11.84 10.85 -12.27
C GLN A 218 -11.28 9.66 -13.06
N GLY A 219 -11.12 8.52 -12.40
CA GLY A 219 -10.52 7.33 -13.01
C GLY A 219 -8.99 7.29 -12.90
N TRP A 220 -8.42 8.02 -11.95
CA TRP A 220 -6.98 8.08 -11.62
C TRP A 220 -6.26 6.73 -11.59
N ILE A 221 -6.91 5.63 -11.22
CA ILE A 221 -6.32 4.29 -11.21
C ILE A 221 -5.92 3.86 -12.63
N ASN A 222 -6.82 4.07 -13.60
CA ASN A 222 -6.56 3.78 -15.01
C ASN A 222 -5.62 4.81 -15.62
N GLY A 223 -5.73 6.08 -15.21
CA GLY A 223 -4.78 7.12 -15.58
C GLY A 223 -3.35 6.75 -15.16
N SER A 224 -3.16 6.36 -13.90
CA SER A 224 -1.87 5.96 -13.33
C SER A 224 -1.28 4.76 -14.06
N GLY A 225 -2.06 3.71 -14.31
CA GLY A 225 -1.60 2.55 -15.08
C GLY A 225 -1.21 2.89 -16.52
N LYS A 226 -1.96 3.77 -17.20
CA LYS A 226 -1.61 4.26 -18.55
C LYS A 226 -0.35 5.12 -18.53
N PHE A 227 -0.18 5.95 -17.51
CA PHE A 227 0.99 6.78 -17.34
C PHE A 227 2.24 5.94 -17.12
N LEU A 228 2.25 5.04 -16.13
CA LEU A 228 3.41 4.18 -15.86
C LEU A 228 3.82 3.30 -17.06
N SER A 229 2.87 2.96 -17.93
CA SER A 229 3.14 2.21 -19.17
C SER A 229 3.54 3.08 -20.37
N GLY A 230 3.70 4.40 -20.19
CA GLY A 230 4.05 5.34 -21.26
C GLY A 230 2.94 5.56 -22.29
N ARG A 231 1.68 5.24 -21.94
CA ARG A 231 0.51 5.28 -22.82
C ARG A 231 -0.48 6.40 -22.46
N HIS A 232 -0.16 7.25 -21.49
CA HIS A 232 -1.00 8.40 -21.18
C HIS A 232 -0.96 9.42 -22.31
N ARG A 233 -2.12 9.96 -22.69
CA ARG A 233 -2.22 10.85 -23.86
C ARG A 233 -1.55 12.19 -23.58
N ASP A 234 -1.68 12.68 -22.36
CA ASP A 234 -1.29 14.04 -21.98
C ASP A 234 0.14 14.17 -21.47
N TYR A 235 0.91 13.07 -21.39
CA TYR A 235 2.29 13.10 -20.87
C TYR A 235 3.27 12.46 -21.84
N LEU A 236 4.49 12.98 -21.85
CA LEU A 236 5.65 12.41 -22.52
C LEU A 236 6.68 11.97 -21.47
N HIS A 237 7.22 10.77 -21.63
CA HIS A 237 8.35 10.30 -20.83
C HIS A 237 9.66 10.72 -21.51
N LYS A 238 10.51 11.43 -20.78
CA LYS A 238 11.89 11.76 -21.19
C LYS A 238 12.86 10.63 -20.84
N HIS A 239 12.58 9.96 -19.72
CA HIS A 239 13.36 8.84 -19.20
C HIS A 239 12.44 7.74 -18.64
N GLU A 240 13.02 6.59 -18.33
CA GLU A 240 12.29 5.52 -17.66
C GLU A 240 11.83 5.99 -16.27
N VAL A 241 10.50 6.09 -16.09
CA VAL A 241 9.89 6.41 -14.79
C VAL A 241 9.94 5.21 -13.86
N ILE A 242 9.64 4.03 -14.40
CA ILE A 242 9.58 2.75 -13.71
C ILE A 242 9.97 1.64 -14.71
N HIS A 243 10.56 0.55 -14.22
CA HIS A 243 10.95 -0.55 -15.09
C HIS A 243 9.74 -1.11 -15.88
N PRO A 244 9.84 -1.28 -17.21
CA PRO A 244 8.72 -1.66 -18.08
C PRO A 244 8.02 -2.97 -17.69
N VAL A 245 8.77 -3.95 -17.18
CA VAL A 245 8.20 -5.23 -16.71
C VAL A 245 7.28 -5.01 -15.51
N VAL A 246 7.64 -4.09 -14.62
CA VAL A 246 6.85 -3.80 -13.42
C VAL A 246 5.61 -3.01 -13.79
N ALA A 247 5.73 -2.04 -14.71
CA ALA A 247 4.56 -1.37 -15.31
C ALA A 247 3.62 -2.38 -15.99
N PHE A 248 4.16 -3.38 -16.68
CA PHE A 248 3.38 -4.46 -17.29
C PHE A 248 2.71 -5.37 -16.24
N ASN A 249 3.37 -5.66 -15.13
CA ASN A 249 2.79 -6.41 -14.01
C ASN A 249 1.61 -5.66 -13.38
N ILE A 250 1.79 -4.36 -13.09
CA ILE A 250 0.73 -3.48 -12.62
C ILE A 250 -0.45 -3.47 -13.62
N PHE A 251 -0.18 -3.33 -14.92
CA PHE A 251 -1.22 -3.38 -15.94
C PHE A 251 -2.01 -4.69 -15.90
N LYS A 252 -1.34 -5.85 -15.83
CA LYS A 252 -2.01 -7.16 -15.72
C LYS A 252 -2.88 -7.24 -14.46
N ILE A 253 -2.35 -6.81 -13.32
CA ILE A 253 -3.08 -6.80 -12.05
C ILE A 253 -4.34 -5.93 -12.17
N LEU A 254 -4.23 -4.72 -12.74
CA LEU A 254 -5.37 -3.83 -12.92
C LEU A 254 -6.44 -4.42 -13.83
N ASN A 255 -6.05 -5.03 -14.96
CA ASN A 255 -7.04 -5.63 -15.87
C ASN A 255 -7.81 -6.75 -15.18
N VAL A 256 -7.12 -7.63 -14.44
CA VAL A 256 -7.81 -8.74 -13.76
C VAL A 256 -8.67 -8.23 -12.60
N THR A 257 -8.14 -7.36 -11.74
CA THR A 257 -8.85 -6.90 -10.54
C THR A 257 -10.03 -5.99 -10.86
N GLN A 258 -9.93 -5.13 -11.87
CA GLN A 258 -11.05 -4.29 -12.29
C GLN A 258 -12.15 -5.09 -12.96
N ASP A 259 -11.79 -6.02 -13.85
CA ASP A 259 -12.77 -6.87 -14.53
C ASP A 259 -13.51 -7.77 -13.55
N GLY A 260 -12.79 -8.38 -12.60
CA GLY A 260 -13.39 -9.23 -11.56
C GLY A 260 -14.13 -8.49 -10.45
N SER A 261 -14.06 -7.16 -10.37
CA SER A 261 -14.81 -6.35 -9.38
C SER A 261 -16.14 -5.80 -9.93
N HIS A 262 -16.44 -5.99 -11.21
CA HIS A 262 -17.68 -5.55 -11.84
C HIS A 262 -18.53 -6.78 -12.19
N ASN A 263 -19.69 -6.92 -11.53
CA ASN A 263 -20.64 -8.04 -11.73
C ASN A 263 -21.21 -8.15 -13.16
N GLU A 264 -20.91 -7.19 -14.04
CA GLU A 264 -21.22 -7.26 -15.46
C GLU A 264 -19.91 -7.05 -16.23
N GLY A 265 -19.43 -8.14 -16.83
CA GLY A 265 -18.08 -8.27 -17.38
C GLY A 265 -17.67 -7.10 -18.27
N LYS A 266 -16.51 -6.55 -17.98
CA LYS A 266 -15.71 -5.93 -19.03
C LYS A 266 -14.99 -7.06 -19.78
N SER A 267 -14.19 -6.69 -20.77
CA SER A 267 -13.71 -7.52 -21.89
C SER A 267 -13.18 -8.93 -21.61
N LEU A 268 -12.86 -9.31 -20.35
CA LEU A 268 -12.20 -10.58 -20.03
C LEU A 268 -13.11 -11.62 -19.35
N GLY A 269 -14.20 -11.21 -18.70
CA GLY A 269 -15.10 -12.13 -18.00
C GLY A 269 -14.46 -12.83 -16.78
N VAL A 270 -13.56 -12.15 -16.07
CA VAL A 270 -12.79 -12.68 -14.93
C VAL A 270 -13.69 -13.20 -13.83
N ASP A 271 -14.75 -12.46 -13.48
CA ASP A 271 -15.68 -12.87 -12.43
C ASP A 271 -16.34 -14.21 -12.77
N ALA A 272 -16.92 -14.31 -13.97
CA ALA A 272 -17.52 -15.56 -14.45
C ALA A 272 -16.50 -16.71 -14.57
N TYR A 273 -15.27 -16.42 -15.00
CA TYR A 273 -14.20 -17.40 -15.07
C TYR A 273 -13.84 -17.95 -13.68
N MET A 274 -13.70 -17.07 -12.68
CA MET A 274 -13.38 -17.47 -11.30
C MET A 274 -14.55 -18.19 -10.62
N ALA A 275 -15.81 -17.81 -10.90
CA ALA A 275 -17.00 -18.49 -10.38
C ALA A 275 -17.16 -19.91 -10.95
N SER A 276 -16.85 -20.09 -12.23
CA SER A 276 -17.02 -21.36 -12.93
C SER A 276 -15.84 -22.32 -12.76
N ASN A 277 -14.68 -21.82 -12.34
CA ASN A 277 -13.47 -22.62 -12.17
C ASN A 277 -13.14 -22.86 -10.71
N LYS A 278 -12.97 -24.14 -10.32
CA LYS A 278 -12.68 -24.54 -8.94
C LYS A 278 -11.21 -24.36 -8.54
N ASN A 279 -10.31 -24.13 -9.50
CA ASN A 279 -8.90 -23.90 -9.18
C ASN A 279 -8.62 -22.44 -8.82
N THR A 280 -7.55 -22.21 -8.08
CA THR A 280 -7.14 -20.89 -7.58
C THR A 280 -5.98 -20.28 -8.37
N PHE A 281 -5.64 -20.84 -9.54
CA PHE A 281 -4.42 -20.46 -10.28
C PHE A 281 -4.43 -19.00 -10.73
N LEU A 282 -5.57 -18.48 -11.19
CA LEU A 282 -5.65 -17.06 -11.58
C LEU A 282 -5.37 -16.17 -10.36
N TYR A 283 -6.01 -16.44 -9.22
CA TYR A 283 -5.75 -15.74 -7.97
C TYR A 283 -4.27 -15.80 -7.60
N GLN A 284 -3.68 -16.99 -7.55
CA GLN A 284 -2.27 -17.17 -7.20
C GLN A 284 -1.35 -16.40 -8.15
N SER A 285 -1.62 -16.45 -9.46
CA SER A 285 -0.82 -15.74 -10.45
C SER A 285 -0.85 -14.22 -10.23
N VAL A 286 -2.02 -13.65 -9.87
CA VAL A 286 -2.16 -12.21 -9.62
C VAL A 286 -1.49 -11.83 -8.30
N VAL A 287 -1.58 -12.66 -7.26
CA VAL A 287 -0.86 -12.44 -6.00
C VAL A 287 0.65 -12.49 -6.24
N LEU A 288 1.16 -13.45 -7.01
CA LEU A 288 2.59 -13.52 -7.36
C LEU A 288 3.05 -12.28 -8.15
N LEU A 289 2.24 -11.78 -9.10
CA LEU A 289 2.53 -10.51 -9.79
C LEU A 289 2.57 -9.33 -8.82
N LEU A 290 1.69 -9.30 -7.82
CA LEU A 290 1.70 -8.28 -6.78
C LEU A 290 2.97 -8.37 -5.93
N LEU A 291 3.36 -9.56 -5.48
CA LEU A 291 4.56 -9.75 -4.65
C LEU A 291 5.85 -9.35 -5.38
N ASP A 292 5.97 -9.68 -6.67
CA ASP A 292 7.08 -9.23 -7.53
C ASP A 292 7.10 -7.69 -7.67
N THR A 293 5.91 -7.10 -7.88
CA THR A 293 5.76 -5.63 -7.95
C THR A 293 6.21 -4.97 -6.64
N LEU A 294 5.77 -5.49 -5.48
CA LEU A 294 6.13 -4.97 -4.17
C LEU A 294 7.62 -5.14 -3.85
N ASP A 295 8.24 -6.25 -4.26
CA ASP A 295 9.68 -6.48 -4.09
C ASP A 295 10.50 -5.39 -4.78
N TYR A 296 10.18 -5.14 -6.06
CA TYR A 296 10.81 -4.07 -6.82
C TYR A 296 10.50 -2.69 -6.22
N MET A 297 9.24 -2.43 -5.85
CA MET A 297 8.81 -1.12 -5.34
C MET A 297 9.61 -0.70 -4.12
N LYS A 298 9.94 -1.64 -3.23
CA LYS A 298 10.69 -1.34 -2.01
C LYS A 298 12.01 -0.66 -2.31
N THR A 299 12.87 -1.33 -3.08
CA THR A 299 14.17 -0.79 -3.47
C THR A 299 14.04 0.43 -4.37
N PHE A 300 13.01 0.47 -5.23
CA PHE A 300 12.76 1.63 -6.09
C PHE A 300 12.45 2.88 -5.28
N ILE A 301 11.53 2.81 -4.30
CA ILE A 301 11.14 3.95 -3.47
C ILE A 301 12.33 4.46 -2.66
N ASP A 302 13.10 3.55 -2.03
CA ASP A 302 14.29 3.91 -1.24
C ASP A 302 15.29 4.73 -2.07
N ASN A 303 15.45 4.38 -3.36
CA ASN A 303 16.41 5.02 -4.26
C ASN A 303 15.86 6.22 -5.03
N ASN A 304 14.57 6.54 -4.90
CA ASN A 304 13.90 7.61 -5.64
C ASN A 304 13.18 8.59 -4.70
N ALA A 305 13.77 8.91 -3.55
CA ALA A 305 13.19 9.85 -2.58
C ALA A 305 13.16 11.32 -3.06
N ASP A 306 14.00 11.70 -4.03
CA ASP A 306 14.04 13.06 -4.60
C ASP A 306 12.89 13.27 -5.59
N LYS A 307 11.85 13.97 -5.13
CA LYS A 307 10.67 14.31 -5.92
C LYS A 307 11.01 15.13 -7.17
N ALA A 308 11.91 16.10 -7.06
CA ALA A 308 12.24 16.99 -8.18
C ALA A 308 12.97 16.21 -9.28
N LEU A 309 13.91 15.35 -8.90
CA LEU A 309 14.62 14.50 -9.86
C LEU A 309 13.67 13.54 -10.60
N ASN A 310 12.69 12.97 -9.90
CA ASN A 310 11.70 12.10 -10.52
C ASN A 310 10.79 12.82 -11.52
N GLN A 311 10.41 14.06 -11.23
CA GLN A 311 9.57 14.88 -12.11
C GLN A 311 10.29 15.24 -13.42
N LEU A 312 11.63 15.30 -13.44
CA LEU A 312 12.39 15.52 -14.69
C LEU A 312 12.24 14.37 -15.70
N LYS A 313 11.77 13.19 -15.28
CA LYS A 313 11.60 12.02 -16.14
C LYS A 313 10.40 12.14 -17.09
N TRP A 314 9.50 13.09 -16.87
CA TRP A 314 8.30 13.27 -17.67
C TRP A 314 7.94 14.75 -17.83
N GLU A 315 7.08 15.06 -18.81
CA GLU A 315 6.48 16.39 -18.94
C GLU A 315 5.06 16.29 -19.47
N ALA A 316 4.22 17.26 -19.08
CA ALA A 316 2.91 17.43 -19.70
C ALA A 316 3.12 17.83 -21.16
N LYS A 317 2.40 17.17 -22.07
CA LYS A 317 2.36 17.61 -23.46
C LYS A 317 1.69 18.98 -23.53
N PRO A 318 2.13 19.85 -24.45
CA PRO A 318 1.44 21.11 -24.70
C PRO A 318 -0.03 20.80 -24.97
N SER A 319 -0.91 21.35 -24.15
CA SER A 319 -2.34 21.22 -24.36
C SER A 319 -2.66 21.93 -25.68
N THR A 320 -3.20 21.18 -26.66
CA THR A 320 -3.82 21.77 -27.87
C THR A 320 -5.11 22.55 -27.55
N ASN A 321 -5.38 22.80 -26.26
CA ASN A 321 -6.62 23.34 -25.71
C ASN A 321 -6.36 24.69 -25.05
N SER A 322 -5.59 25.56 -25.72
CA SER A 322 -5.59 26.98 -25.38
C SER A 322 -6.97 27.55 -25.74
N LEU A 323 -7.59 28.31 -24.84
CA LEU A 323 -8.59 29.30 -25.24
C LEU A 323 -7.89 30.27 -26.20
N SER A 324 -8.09 30.10 -27.50
CA SER A 324 -7.62 31.11 -28.45
C SER A 324 -8.69 32.19 -28.52
N ASN A 325 -8.43 33.32 -27.86
CA ASN A 325 -9.08 34.59 -28.25
C ASN A 325 -8.60 35.04 -29.65
N GLU A 326 -7.68 34.29 -30.25
CA GLU A 326 -7.23 34.45 -31.61
C GLU A 326 -8.28 33.88 -32.56
N TRP A 327 -8.66 34.71 -33.54
CA TRP A 327 -9.56 34.36 -34.61
C TRP A 327 -8.84 33.43 -35.58
N ILE A 328 -9.34 32.21 -35.73
CA ILE A 328 -8.82 31.20 -36.63
C ILE A 328 -9.62 31.27 -37.92
N ARG A 329 -8.95 31.57 -39.04
CA ARG A 329 -9.55 31.56 -40.38
C ARG A 329 -9.56 30.14 -40.94
N GLY A 330 -10.64 29.76 -41.60
CA GLY A 330 -10.80 28.42 -42.16
C GLY A 330 -12.02 28.27 -43.03
N GLU A 331 -12.16 27.08 -43.61
CA GLU A 331 -13.22 26.74 -44.55
C GLU A 331 -14.19 25.72 -43.94
N ILE A 332 -15.46 25.82 -44.29
CA ILE A 332 -16.46 24.79 -44.00
C ILE A 332 -16.32 23.66 -45.02
N SER A 333 -15.44 22.70 -44.73
CA SER A 333 -15.09 21.62 -45.66
C SER A 333 -16.23 20.66 -45.96
N ARG A 334 -17.24 20.56 -45.08
CA ARG A 334 -18.43 19.72 -45.29
C ARG A 334 -19.59 20.12 -44.38
N ILE A 335 -20.80 19.99 -44.89
CA ILE A 335 -22.04 19.88 -44.09
C ILE A 335 -22.66 18.51 -44.37
N ALA A 336 -22.88 17.71 -43.32
CA ALA A 336 -23.48 16.37 -43.43
C ALA A 336 -25.01 16.42 -43.44
N ASP A 337 -25.67 15.33 -43.85
CA ASP A 337 -27.15 15.23 -43.97
C ASP A 337 -27.89 15.48 -42.64
N ASN A 338 -27.21 15.32 -41.51
CA ASN A 338 -27.72 15.65 -40.18
C ASN A 338 -27.46 17.11 -39.76
N ASN A 339 -27.08 17.97 -40.71
CA ASN A 339 -26.75 19.40 -40.56
C ASN A 339 -25.51 19.70 -39.68
N TYR A 340 -24.69 18.71 -39.34
CA TYR A 340 -23.40 18.98 -38.70
C TYR A 340 -22.39 19.47 -39.74
N GLY A 341 -21.70 20.55 -39.42
CA GLY A 341 -20.59 21.07 -40.21
C GLY A 341 -19.24 20.59 -39.74
N THR A 342 -18.24 20.69 -40.62
CA THR A 342 -16.83 20.53 -40.29
C THR A 342 -16.08 21.78 -40.70
N PHE A 343 -15.45 22.43 -39.73
CA PHE A 343 -14.53 23.55 -39.94
C PHE A 343 -13.10 23.02 -40.09
N GLN A 344 -12.43 23.42 -41.17
CA GLN A 344 -11.04 23.12 -41.46
C GLN A 344 -10.22 24.41 -41.33
N PRO A 345 -9.37 24.54 -40.28
CA PRO A 345 -8.45 25.67 -40.14
C PRO A 345 -7.47 25.76 -41.32
N GLU A 346 -7.15 26.98 -41.78
CA GLU A 346 -6.13 27.24 -42.81
C GLU A 346 -4.70 27.01 -42.31
N ASP A 347 -4.47 27.13 -41.00
CA ASP A 347 -3.17 26.93 -40.34
C ASP A 347 -2.74 25.46 -40.24
N GLY A 348 -3.56 24.53 -40.75
CA GLY A 348 -3.31 23.08 -40.69
C GLY A 348 -3.69 22.43 -39.36
N GLY A 349 -4.41 23.13 -38.48
CA GLY A 349 -4.93 22.60 -37.23
C GLY A 349 -5.97 21.47 -37.39
N ASN A 350 -6.31 20.82 -36.27
CA ASN A 350 -7.33 19.77 -36.22
C ASN A 350 -8.71 20.33 -36.64
N THR A 351 -9.50 19.50 -37.34
CA THR A 351 -10.88 19.87 -37.72
C THR A 351 -11.79 20.02 -36.51
N ILE A 352 -12.71 20.99 -36.57
CA ILE A 352 -13.65 21.29 -35.49
C ILE A 352 -15.08 21.04 -35.99
N SER A 353 -15.90 20.35 -35.19
CA SER A 353 -17.31 20.12 -35.53
C SER A 353 -18.16 21.37 -35.25
N ILE A 354 -18.99 21.73 -36.21
CA ILE A 354 -19.97 22.82 -36.12
C ILE A 354 -21.35 22.22 -35.83
N LEU A 355 -22.02 22.70 -34.78
CA LEU A 355 -23.35 22.21 -34.41
C LEU A 355 -24.42 22.67 -35.43
N PRO A 356 -25.48 21.87 -35.67
CA PRO A 356 -26.58 22.23 -36.57
C PRO A 356 -27.23 23.57 -36.27
N GLU A 357 -27.38 23.91 -34.99
CA GLU A 357 -27.95 25.18 -34.54
C GLU A 357 -27.13 26.37 -35.02
N ILE A 358 -25.80 26.24 -35.00
CA ILE A 358 -24.86 27.27 -35.44
C ILE A 358 -24.91 27.41 -36.97
N ILE A 359 -24.98 26.29 -37.70
CA ILE A 359 -25.13 26.29 -39.16
C ILE A 359 -26.41 27.04 -39.56
N ALA A 360 -27.53 26.73 -38.90
CA ALA A 360 -28.79 27.40 -39.15
C ALA A 360 -28.76 28.89 -38.78
N GLN A 361 -28.19 29.23 -37.61
CA GLN A 361 -28.11 30.60 -37.11
C GLN A 361 -27.33 31.52 -38.05
N TYR A 362 -26.21 31.07 -38.59
CA TYR A 362 -25.33 31.86 -39.46
C TYR A 362 -25.55 31.59 -40.95
N SER A 363 -26.53 30.75 -41.31
CA SER A 363 -26.81 30.32 -42.69
C SER A 363 -25.56 29.82 -43.43
N LEU A 364 -24.77 29.00 -42.75
CA LEU A 364 -23.49 28.54 -43.23
C LEU A 364 -23.64 27.56 -44.39
N THR A 365 -22.74 27.63 -45.37
CA THR A 365 -22.70 26.75 -46.54
C THR A 365 -21.36 26.03 -46.66
N ALA A 366 -21.33 24.87 -47.34
CA ALA A 366 -20.08 24.21 -47.66
C ALA A 366 -19.19 25.14 -48.51
N ASP A 367 -17.88 25.00 -48.36
CA ASP A 367 -16.83 25.79 -49.01
C ASP A 367 -16.80 27.29 -48.59
N GLN A 368 -17.59 27.67 -47.58
CA GLN A 368 -17.60 29.03 -47.06
C GLN A 368 -16.39 29.28 -46.15
N ILE A 369 -15.72 30.41 -46.35
CA ILE A 369 -14.64 30.88 -45.47
C ILE A 369 -15.23 31.67 -44.30
N ILE A 370 -14.85 31.29 -43.09
CA ILE A 370 -15.25 31.94 -41.85
C ILE A 370 -14.05 32.11 -40.91
N GLU A 371 -14.19 33.03 -39.95
CA GLU A 371 -13.28 33.13 -38.82
C GLU A 371 -14.00 32.69 -37.54
N VAL A 372 -13.33 31.92 -36.68
CA VAL A 372 -13.90 31.42 -35.44
C VAL A 372 -12.97 31.62 -34.25
N THR A 373 -13.54 31.81 -33.06
CA THR A 373 -12.82 31.57 -31.80
C THR A 373 -13.24 30.24 -31.22
N THR A 374 -12.42 29.66 -30.35
CA THR A 374 -12.69 28.34 -29.80
C THR A 374 -12.63 28.31 -28.28
N LYS A 375 -13.46 27.46 -27.69
CA LYS A 375 -13.46 27.18 -26.26
C LYS A 375 -13.44 25.69 -25.99
N PRO A 376 -12.79 25.25 -24.90
CA PRO A 376 -12.84 23.87 -24.48
C PRO A 376 -14.25 23.49 -24.01
N SER A 377 -14.59 22.22 -24.15
CA SER A 377 -15.76 21.62 -23.53
C SER A 377 -15.68 21.72 -22.01
N ARG A 378 -16.82 21.65 -21.31
CA ARG A 378 -16.84 21.66 -19.83
C ARG A 378 -15.99 20.56 -19.19
N CYS A 379 -15.72 19.47 -19.93
CA CYS A 379 -14.86 18.37 -19.49
C CYS A 379 -13.44 18.42 -20.09
N GLY A 380 -13.06 19.49 -20.80
CA GLY A 380 -11.71 19.72 -21.33
C GLY A 380 -11.25 18.78 -22.46
N THR A 381 -12.10 17.83 -22.89
CA THR A 381 -11.72 16.77 -23.84
C THR A 381 -12.03 17.10 -25.30
N LYS A 382 -12.79 18.16 -25.57
CA LYS A 382 -13.18 18.59 -26.91
C LYS A 382 -13.05 20.11 -27.03
N THR A 383 -12.90 20.60 -28.26
CA THR A 383 -12.90 22.02 -28.58
C THR A 383 -14.18 22.34 -29.36
N PHE A 384 -14.85 23.42 -28.98
CA PHE A 384 -16.07 23.91 -29.64
C PHE A 384 -15.83 25.30 -30.19
N ILE A 385 -16.56 25.65 -31.24
CA ILE A 385 -16.66 27.03 -31.72
C ILE A 385 -17.38 27.86 -30.66
N ASP A 386 -16.79 29.00 -30.31
CA ASP A 386 -17.35 29.95 -29.35
C ASP A 386 -18.07 31.09 -30.08
N GLU A 387 -17.34 31.80 -30.96
CA GLU A 387 -17.88 32.87 -31.80
C GLU A 387 -17.54 32.63 -33.28
N ILE A 388 -18.38 33.18 -34.17
CA ILE A 388 -18.18 33.15 -35.62
C ILE A 388 -18.23 34.57 -36.17
N ARG A 389 -17.31 34.87 -37.07
CA ARG A 389 -17.32 36.05 -37.92
C ARG A 389 -17.33 35.59 -39.38
N LEU A 390 -18.33 36.04 -40.12
CA LEU A 390 -18.41 35.80 -41.57
C LEU A 390 -17.37 36.71 -42.24
N SER A 391 -16.43 36.12 -42.98
CA SER A 391 -15.52 36.87 -43.83
C SER A 391 -16.34 37.52 -44.95
N ARG A 392 -16.18 38.84 -45.14
CA ARG A 392 -16.86 39.60 -46.21
C ARG A 392 -16.27 39.32 -47.58
#